data_AF-A0A353GF89-F1
#
_entry.id   AF-A0A353GF89-F1
#
_cell.length_a   1.000
_cell.length_b   1.000
_cell.length_c   1.000
_cell.angle_alpha   90.00
_cell.angle_beta   90.00
_cell.angle_gamma   90.00
#
_symmetry.space_group_name_H-M   'P 1'
#
loop_
_entity.id
_entity.type
_entity.pdbx_description
1 polymer ?
#
loop_
_entity_poly.entity_id
_entity_poly.type
_entity_poly.pdbx_seq_one_letter_code
_entity_poly.pdbx_strand_id
1 'polypeptide(L)'
;KIAVNHWEKGAKSDNVWENGWKTAKKLADVTYDEARAAHCAFWQDAWDKMDVEIEGDPLMQQGVRYAMFIAFMDYHGEDERKNVLCKLAGEVYNGWNFWDTEV
;
A
#
# COMPACT_ATOMS: atom_id res chain seq x y z
N LYS A 1 -2.79 22.53 -17.68
CA LYS A 1 -4.00 21.79 -17.26
C LYS A 1 -3.91 21.65 -15.75
N ILE A 2 -4.91 22.08 -15.00
CA ILE A 2 -4.93 21.92 -13.53
C ILE A 2 -5.43 20.51 -13.26
N ALA A 3 -4.63 19.70 -12.57
CA ALA A 3 -5.11 18.45 -11.98
C ALA A 3 -5.95 18.82 -10.76
N VAL A 4 -7.26 18.61 -10.85
CA VAL A 4 -8.18 18.83 -9.73
C VAL A 4 -8.54 17.46 -9.19
N ASN A 5 -8.13 17.16 -7.95
CA ASN A 5 -8.60 15.96 -7.25
C ASN A 5 -10.06 16.17 -6.88
N HIS A 6 -10.98 15.50 -7.58
CA HIS A 6 -12.39 15.51 -7.25
C HIS A 6 -12.66 14.53 -6.11
N TRP A 7 -12.73 15.04 -4.89
CA TRP A 7 -13.11 14.25 -3.72
C TRP A 7 -14.62 14.38 -3.46
N GLU A 8 -15.36 13.32 -3.76
CA GLU A 8 -16.73 13.14 -3.26
C GLU A 8 -16.72 12.34 -1.96
N LYS A 9 -17.36 12.90 -0.92
CA LYS A 9 -17.71 12.17 0.29
C LYS A 9 -18.73 11.08 -0.10
N GLY A 10 -18.26 9.84 -0.26
CA GLY A 10 -19.11 8.73 -0.69
C GLY A 10 -20.36 8.61 0.20
N ALA A 11 -21.53 8.56 -0.42
CA ALA A 11 -22.85 8.52 0.22
C ALA A 11 -23.17 7.19 0.94
N LYS A 12 -22.18 6.53 1.57
CA LYS A 12 -22.33 5.19 2.20
C LYS A 12 -21.72 5.13 3.61
N SER A 13 -21.94 6.17 4.42
CA SER A 13 -21.67 6.10 5.87
C SER A 13 -22.61 5.13 6.60
N ASP A 14 -23.76 4.84 5.99
CA ASP A 14 -24.92 4.29 6.71
C ASP A 14 -24.75 2.82 7.11
N ASN A 15 -23.60 2.21 6.84
CA ASN A 15 -23.38 0.83 7.25
C ASN A 15 -21.93 0.40 7.57
N VAL A 16 -21.10 1.33 8.03
CA VAL A 16 -19.70 1.03 8.41
C VAL A 16 -19.63 -0.07 9.47
N TRP A 17 -20.55 -0.04 10.44
CA TRP A 17 -20.61 -1.00 11.54
C TRP A 17 -20.92 -2.43 11.06
N GLU A 18 -21.98 -2.65 10.27
CA GLU A 18 -22.31 -4.00 9.80
C GLU A 18 -21.25 -4.53 8.83
N ASN A 19 -20.67 -3.66 7.99
CA ASN A 19 -19.57 -4.04 7.10
C ASN A 19 -18.33 -4.49 7.89
N GLY A 20 -17.95 -3.75 8.92
CA GLY A 20 -16.85 -4.13 9.81
C GLY A 20 -17.11 -5.47 10.50
N TRP A 21 -18.31 -5.65 11.03
CA TRP A 21 -18.71 -6.90 11.69
C TRP A 21 -18.75 -8.10 10.73
N LYS A 22 -19.23 -7.90 9.50
CA LYS A 22 -19.24 -8.92 8.44
C LYS A 22 -17.81 -9.36 8.08
N THR A 23 -16.89 -8.41 7.93
CA THR A 23 -15.48 -8.71 7.65
C THR A 23 -14.82 -9.42 8.83
N ALA A 24 -15.04 -8.96 10.05
CA ALA A 24 -14.51 -9.61 11.26
C ALA A 24 -15.00 -11.06 11.38
N LYS A 25 -16.30 -11.32 11.18
CA LYS A 25 -16.85 -12.68 11.15
C LYS A 25 -16.23 -13.56 10.07
N LYS A 26 -16.02 -13.02 8.86
CA LYS A 26 -15.39 -13.75 7.75
C LYS A 26 -13.95 -14.17 8.08
N LEU A 27 -13.23 -13.34 8.83
CA LEU A 27 -11.83 -13.56 9.19
C LEU A 27 -11.66 -14.25 10.56
N ALA A 28 -12.75 -14.51 11.29
CA ALA A 28 -12.69 -15.03 12.65
C ALA A 28 -12.05 -16.43 12.74
N ASP A 29 -12.23 -17.24 11.70
CA ASP A 29 -11.70 -18.61 11.63
C ASP A 29 -10.32 -18.68 10.95
N VAL A 30 -9.79 -17.55 10.44
CA VAL A 30 -8.47 -17.50 9.81
C VAL A 30 -7.39 -17.51 10.89
N THR A 31 -6.52 -18.50 10.84
CA THR A 31 -5.38 -18.61 11.76
C THR A 31 -4.25 -17.65 11.39
N TYR A 32 -3.37 -17.38 12.35
CA TYR A 32 -2.18 -16.57 12.10
C TYR A 32 -1.30 -17.15 10.99
N ASP A 33 -1.12 -18.48 10.96
CA ASP A 33 -0.25 -19.14 9.98
C ASP A 33 -0.82 -19.05 8.56
N GLU A 34 -2.15 -19.17 8.40
CA GLU A 34 -2.82 -18.96 7.12
C GLU A 34 -2.69 -17.51 6.65
N ALA A 35 -2.92 -16.54 7.54
CA ALA A 35 -2.76 -15.13 7.23
C ALA A 35 -1.31 -14.78 6.84
N ARG A 36 -0.33 -15.33 7.57
CA ARG A 36 1.09 -15.16 7.28
C ARG A 36 1.47 -15.78 5.94
N ALA A 37 0.99 -17.00 5.64
CA ALA A 37 1.27 -17.67 4.38
C ALA A 37 0.71 -16.86 3.19
N ALA A 38 -0.52 -16.38 3.30
CA ALA A 38 -1.13 -15.50 2.30
C ALA A 38 -0.34 -14.20 2.12
N HIS A 39 0.10 -13.58 3.21
CA HIS A 39 0.90 -12.35 3.17
C HIS A 39 2.27 -12.58 2.53
N CYS A 40 2.97 -13.66 2.85
CA CYS A 40 4.24 -14.02 2.23
C CYS A 40 4.08 -14.30 0.73
N ALA A 41 3.02 -15.00 0.32
CA ALA A 41 2.75 -15.26 -1.09
C ALA A 41 2.49 -13.98 -1.88
N PHE A 42 1.75 -13.03 -1.31
CA PHE A 42 1.55 -11.70 -1.91
C PHE A 42 2.88 -10.96 -2.10
N TRP A 43 3.74 -10.94 -1.09
CA TRP A 43 5.05 -10.29 -1.20
C TRP A 43 5.98 -10.98 -2.17
N GLN A 44 5.94 -12.31 -2.27
CA GLN A 44 6.74 -13.03 -3.25
C GLN A 44 6.35 -12.60 -4.67
N ASP A 45 5.06 -12.56 -4.99
CA ASP A 45 4.57 -12.10 -6.30
C ASP A 45 4.94 -10.62 -6.57
N ALA A 46 4.94 -9.77 -5.54
CA ALA A 46 5.41 -8.40 -5.67
C ALA A 46 6.91 -8.35 -6.00
N TRP A 47 7.76 -9.07 -5.25
CA TRP A 47 9.21 -9.12 -5.48
C TRP A 47 9.55 -9.70 -6.85
N ASP A 48 8.87 -10.75 -7.28
CA ASP A 48 9.08 -11.37 -8.60
C ASP A 48 8.86 -10.38 -9.76
N LYS A 49 8.04 -9.35 -9.55
CA LYS A 49 7.72 -8.31 -10.55
C LYS A 49 8.61 -7.08 -10.47
N MET A 50 9.08 -6.73 -9.27
CA MET A 50 9.76 -5.45 -9.06
C MET A 50 11.26 -5.58 -8.78
N ASP A 51 11.76 -6.70 -8.25
CA ASP A 51 13.11 -6.80 -7.67
C ASP A 51 14.22 -6.40 -8.64
N VAL A 52 15.26 -5.78 -8.08
CA VAL A 52 16.47 -5.38 -8.80
C VAL A 52 17.68 -5.92 -8.06
N GLU A 53 18.42 -6.82 -8.72
CA GLU A 53 19.64 -7.41 -8.16
C GLU A 53 20.86 -6.55 -8.47
N ILE A 54 21.70 -6.33 -7.45
CA ILE A 54 22.95 -5.57 -7.49
C ILE A 54 24.07 -6.48 -7.03
N GLU A 55 24.94 -6.85 -7.96
CA GLU A 55 26.09 -7.68 -7.67
C GLU A 55 27.24 -6.87 -7.04
N GLY A 56 27.94 -7.46 -6.07
CA GLY A 56 29.16 -6.90 -5.50
C GLY A 56 28.99 -5.82 -4.42
N ASP A 57 27.78 -5.33 -4.17
CA ASP A 57 27.49 -4.35 -3.11
C ASP A 57 26.23 -4.71 -2.29
N PRO A 58 26.38 -5.47 -1.19
CA PRO A 58 25.25 -5.85 -0.34
C PRO A 58 24.54 -4.68 0.35
N LEU A 59 25.25 -3.57 0.63
CA LEU A 59 24.66 -2.40 1.26
C LEU A 59 23.78 -1.64 0.26
N MET A 60 24.25 -1.50 -0.98
CA MET A 60 23.45 -0.93 -2.05
C MET A 60 22.21 -1.79 -2.35
N GLN A 61 22.38 -3.12 -2.41
CA GLN A 61 21.27 -4.06 -2.59
C GLN A 61 20.19 -3.88 -1.51
N GLN A 62 20.60 -3.76 -0.24
CA GLN A 62 19.68 -3.52 0.86
C GLN A 62 18.98 -2.16 0.72
N GLY A 63 19.72 -1.10 0.37
CA GLY A 63 19.18 0.24 0.21
C GLY A 63 18.10 0.32 -0.88
N VAL A 64 18.37 -0.27 -2.05
CA VAL A 64 17.42 -0.31 -3.16
C VAL A 64 16.18 -1.13 -2.81
N ARG A 65 16.34 -2.34 -2.26
CA ARG A 65 15.20 -3.15 -1.82
C ARG A 65 14.38 -2.45 -0.74
N TYR A 66 15.01 -1.76 0.21
CA TYR A 66 14.29 -0.99 1.22
C TYR A 66 13.47 0.15 0.60
N ALA A 67 14.07 0.93 -0.32
CA ALA A 67 13.36 2.01 -0.99
C ALA A 67 12.13 1.50 -1.77
N MET A 68 12.29 0.38 -2.49
CA MET A 68 11.20 -0.25 -3.24
C MET A 68 10.10 -0.80 -2.33
N PHE A 69 10.49 -1.46 -1.24
CA PHE A 69 9.56 -1.96 -0.24
C PHE A 69 8.70 -0.84 0.34
N ILE A 70 9.30 0.29 0.69
CA ILE A 70 8.57 1.45 1.22
C ILE A 70 7.62 2.04 0.17
N ALA A 71 8.08 2.21 -1.07
CA ALA A 71 7.23 2.73 -2.16
C ALA A 71 6.03 1.81 -2.44
N PHE A 72 6.24 0.49 -2.47
CA PHE A 72 5.17 -0.48 -2.72
C PHE A 72 4.19 -0.60 -1.54
N MET A 73 4.68 -0.49 -0.31
CA MET A 73 3.82 -0.44 0.88
C MET A 73 2.92 0.80 0.91
N ASP A 74 3.39 1.92 0.35
CA ASP A 74 2.61 3.15 0.28
C ASP A 74 1.45 3.03 -0.72
N TYR A 75 1.74 2.58 -1.95
CA TYR A 75 0.71 2.32 -2.94
C TYR A 75 1.17 1.32 -4.00
N HIS A 76 0.27 0.41 -4.38
CA HIS A 76 0.54 -0.62 -5.38
C HIS A 76 -0.64 -0.83 -6.34
N GLY A 77 -1.44 0.21 -6.58
CA GLY A 77 -2.43 0.23 -7.66
C GLY A 77 -3.74 -0.48 -7.35
N GLU A 78 -4.05 -0.75 -6.07
CA GLU A 78 -5.22 -1.53 -5.69
C GLU A 78 -6.56 -0.76 -5.78
N ASP A 79 -6.51 0.58 -5.84
CA ASP A 79 -7.66 1.46 -5.99
C ASP A 79 -7.29 2.72 -6.77
N GLU A 80 -7.87 2.89 -7.97
CA GLU A 80 -7.62 4.02 -8.88
C GLU A 80 -7.91 5.41 -8.27
N ARG A 81 -8.61 5.47 -7.13
CA ARG A 81 -8.92 6.71 -6.41
C ARG A 81 -7.86 7.12 -5.40
N LYS A 82 -6.91 6.24 -5.10
CA LYS A 82 -5.80 6.49 -4.16
C LYS A 82 -4.57 7.01 -4.89
N ASN A 83 -3.64 7.56 -4.11
CA ASN A 83 -2.40 8.10 -4.62
C ASN A 83 -1.22 7.78 -3.68
N VAL A 84 0.01 7.89 -4.19
CA VAL A 84 1.27 7.78 -3.44
C VAL A 84 1.41 8.98 -2.51
N LEU A 85 1.73 8.75 -1.24
CA LEU A 85 1.91 9.77 -0.23
C LEU A 85 3.37 10.16 -0.10
N CYS A 86 3.63 11.46 0.11
CA CYS A 86 4.99 11.96 0.38
C CYS A 86 5.61 11.34 1.65
N LYS A 87 4.78 10.95 2.63
CA LYS A 87 5.22 10.28 3.85
C LYS A 87 4.11 9.43 4.48
N LEU A 88 4.28 8.11 4.45
CA LEU A 88 3.37 7.16 5.10
C LEU A 88 3.58 7.06 6.63
N ALA A 89 4.83 7.20 7.09
CA ALA A 89 5.22 6.89 8.48
C ALA A 89 5.01 8.05 9.50
N GLY A 90 4.22 9.07 9.17
CA GLY A 90 3.92 10.15 10.12
C GLY A 90 3.07 11.27 9.52
N GLU A 91 2.58 12.16 10.37
CA GLU A 91 1.59 13.20 10.01
C GLU A 91 2.16 14.34 9.14
N VAL A 92 3.49 14.43 9.00
CA VAL A 92 4.12 15.48 8.19
C VAL A 92 3.67 15.33 6.74
N TYR A 93 3.26 16.44 6.12
CA TYR A 93 2.62 16.54 4.80
C TYR A 93 1.17 16.05 4.71
N ASN A 94 0.55 15.65 5.83
CA ASN A 94 -0.89 15.41 5.98
C ASN A 94 -1.51 14.42 4.96
N GLY A 95 -0.70 13.55 4.36
CA GLY A 95 -1.16 12.68 3.27
C GLY A 95 -1.70 13.43 2.06
N TRP A 96 -1.22 14.66 1.82
CA TRP A 96 -1.59 15.43 0.63
C TRP A 96 -0.84 14.90 -0.61
N ASN A 97 -1.50 15.00 -1.75
CA ASN A 97 -0.92 14.65 -3.03
C ASN A 97 -0.05 15.82 -3.54
N PHE A 98 1.16 15.51 -3.98
CA PHE A 98 2.09 16.47 -4.56
C PHE A 98 2.43 16.03 -6.00
N TRP A 99 3.07 16.94 -6.73
CA TRP A 99 3.58 16.69 -8.09
C TRP A 99 4.65 15.58 -8.13
N ASP A 100 5.23 15.23 -6.98
CA ASP A 100 6.15 14.10 -6.77
C ASP A 100 5.57 12.75 -7.21
N THR A 101 4.24 12.59 -7.28
CA THR A 101 3.65 11.36 -7.79
C THR A 101 3.85 11.21 -9.30
N GLU A 102 3.66 12.29 -10.07
CA GLU A 102 3.64 12.23 -11.52
C GLU A 102 5.01 12.44 -12.19
N VAL A 103 5.98 13.04 -11.49
CA VAL A 103 7.32 13.38 -12.00
C VAL A 103 8.36 12.38 -11.55
#